data_AF-A0A842NSX0-F1
#
_entry.id   AF-A0A842NSX0-F1
#
_cell.length_a   1.000
_cell.length_b   1.000
_cell.length_c   1.000
_cell.angle_alpha   90.00
_cell.angle_beta   90.00
_cell.angle_gamma   90.00
#
_symmetry.space_group_name_H-M   'P 1'
#
loop_
_entity.id
_entity.type
_entity.pdbx_description
1 polymer ?
#
loop_
_entity_poly.entity_id
_entity_poly.type
_entity_poly.pdbx_seq_one_letter_code
_entity_poly.pdbx_strand_id
1 'polypeptide(L)' 'MSEERLGEFLRTGNDWEKLKTSIPGVFIQKLPPYRSSPARLAIEVNPVDSSGNPTKRRGLVIRFPFV' A
#
# COMPACT_ATOMS: atom_id res chain seq x y z
N MET A 1 1.28 11.41 -7.25
CA MET A 1 0.95 10.10 -7.85
C MET A 1 -0.42 10.25 -8.47
N SER A 2 -0.63 9.87 -9.73
CA SER A 2 -1.92 10.09 -10.40
C SER A 2 -2.89 8.93 -10.16
N GLU A 3 -4.18 9.19 -10.31
CA GLU A 3 -5.25 8.21 -10.14
C GLU A 3 -5.14 7.07 -11.17
N GLU A 4 -4.75 7.39 -12.41
CA GLU A 4 -4.59 6.43 -13.49
C GLU A 4 -3.54 5.38 -13.16
N ARG A 5 -2.42 5.80 -12.57
CA ARG A 5 -1.34 4.90 -12.15
C ARG A 5 -1.77 3.97 -11.02
N LEU A 6 -2.61 4.46 -10.10
CA LEU A 6 -3.18 3.62 -9.04
C LEU A 6 -4.18 2.62 -9.60
N GLY A 7 -5.02 3.05 -10.54
CA GLY A 7 -5.96 2.18 -11.25
C GLY A 7 -5.24 1.11 -12.07
N GLU A 8 -4.16 1.47 -12.76
CA GLU A 8 -3.31 0.51 -13.47
C GLU A 8 -2.68 -0.49 -12.50
N PHE A 9 -2.04 -0.01 -11.43
CA PHE A 9 -1.43 -0.87 -10.42
C PHE A 9 -2.44 -1.85 -9.79
N LEU A 10 -3.65 -1.40 -9.50
CA LEU A 10 -4.72 -2.26 -9.00
C LEU A 10 -5.07 -3.38 -10.00
N ARG A 11 -5.13 -3.07 -11.30
CA ARG A 11 -5.46 -4.04 -12.35
C ARG A 11 -4.32 -5.02 -12.63
N THR A 12 -3.10 -4.52 -12.79
CA THR A 12 -1.96 -5.27 -13.35
C THR A 12 -0.95 -5.75 -12.33
N GLY A 13 -0.90 -5.14 -11.14
CA GLY A 13 0.07 -5.52 -10.09
C GLY A 13 -0.17 -6.94 -9.58
N ASN A 14 0.87 -7.57 -9.03
CA ASN A 14 0.76 -8.88 -8.41
C ASN A 14 0.11 -8.78 -7.02
N ASP A 15 -0.44 -9.90 -6.55
CA ASP A 15 -0.97 -9.96 -5.19
C ASP A 15 0.14 -9.70 -4.17
N TRP A 16 -0.15 -8.84 -3.20
CA TRP A 16 0.77 -8.36 -2.17
C TRP A 16 1.91 -7.47 -2.66
N GLU A 17 1.93 -7.11 -3.95
CA GLU A 17 2.91 -6.19 -4.51
C GLU A 17 2.83 -4.82 -3.85
N LYS A 18 3.99 -4.18 -3.64
CA LYS A 18 4.11 -2.86 -3.02
C LYS A 18 4.67 -1.86 -4.03
N LEU A 19 3.95 -0.75 -4.18
CA LEU A 19 4.37 0.41 -4.92
C LEU A 19 4.95 1.45 -3.94
N LYS A 20 6.20 1.85 -4.19
CA LYS A 20 6.89 2.88 -3.39
C LYS A 20 6.30 4.26 -3.65
N THR A 21 6.13 5.04 -2.59
CA THR A 21 5.71 6.44 -2.68
C THR A 21 6.89 7.40 -2.52
N SER A 22 6.64 8.70 -2.67
CA SER A 22 7.64 9.75 -2.37
C SER A 22 7.89 9.94 -0.87
N ILE A 23 7.04 9.37 -0.01
CA ILE A 23 7.17 9.49 1.44
C ILE A 23 7.91 8.25 1.97
N PRO A 24 9.07 8.41 2.65
CA PRO A 24 9.78 7.30 3.25
C PRO A 24 8.89 6.50 4.21
N GLY A 25 8.98 5.18 4.15
CA GLY A 25 8.16 4.29 4.98
C GLY A 25 6.72 4.11 4.52
N VAL A 26 6.24 4.85 3.50
CA VAL A 26 4.86 4.72 2.99
C VAL A 26 4.84 3.99 1.65
N PHE A 27 4.02 2.95 1.59
CA PHE A 27 3.84 2.10 0.42
C PHE A 27 2.36 1.94 0.12
N ILE A 28 2.05 1.73 -1.16
CA ILE A 28 0.72 1.30 -1.59
C ILE A 28 0.81 -0.18 -1.91
N GLN A 29 0.00 -0.99 -1.26
CA GLN A 29 0.01 -2.44 -1.44
C GLN A 29 -1.26 -2.91 -2.16
N LYS A 30 -1.11 -3.75 -3.19
CA LYS A 30 -2.24 -4.47 -3.78
C LYS A 30 -2.61 -5.64 -2.89
N LEU A 31 -3.84 -5.62 -2.40
CA LEU A 31 -4.45 -6.74 -1.69
C LEU A 31 -5.20 -7.62 -2.69
N PRO A 32 -5.01 -8.96 -2.64
CA PRO A 32 -5.79 -9.87 -3.45
C PRO A 32 -7.29 -9.77 -3.15
N PRO A 33 -8.15 -10.17 -4.09
CA PRO A 33 -9.56 -10.40 -3.77
C PRO A 33 -9.70 -11.43 -2.65
N TYR A 34 -10.66 -11.23 -1.76
CA TYR A 34 -10.89 -12.15 -0.64
C TYR A 34 -12.38 -12.28 -0.35
N ARG A 35 -12.89 -13.52 -0.41
CA ARG A 35 -14.32 -13.84 -0.31
C ARG A 35 -15.12 -12.97 -1.30
N SER A 36 -16.09 -12.20 -0.83
CA SER A 36 -16.92 -11.31 -1.64
C SER A 36 -16.27 -9.96 -1.95
N SER A 37 -15.08 -9.66 -1.41
CA SER A 37 -14.41 -8.38 -1.64
C SER A 37 -13.51 -8.45 -2.88
N PRO A 38 -13.58 -7.46 -3.79
CA PRO A 38 -12.66 -7.36 -4.91
C PRO A 38 -11.23 -7.03 -4.44
N ALA A 39 -10.29 -7.13 -5.38
CA ALA A 39 -8.93 -6.65 -5.19
C ALA A 39 -8.94 -5.17 -4.80
N ARG A 40 -8.02 -4.76 -3.93
CA ARG A 40 -8.00 -3.41 -3.36
C ARG A 40 -6.60 -2.90 -3.16
N LEU A 41 -6.48 -1.57 -3.02
CA LEU A 41 -5.27 -0.95 -2.53
C LEU A 41 -5.36 -0.72 -1.02
N ALA A 42 -4.26 -0.93 -0.33
CA ALA A 42 -4.05 -0.56 1.06
C ALA A 42 -2.82 0.33 1.17
N ILE A 43 -2.71 1.07 2.27
CA ILE A 43 -1.51 1.83 2.58
C ILE A 43 -0.76 1.10 3.68
N GLU A 44 0.51 0.80 3.44
CA GLU A 44 1.43 0.33 4.46
C GLU A 44 2.31 1.48 4.92
N VAL A 45 2.34 1.69 6.24
CA VAL A 45 3.14 2.71 6.89
C VAL A 45 4.12 2.01 7.84
N ASN A 46 5.40 2.04 7.49
CA ASN A 46 6.49 1.58 8.30
C ASN A 46 7.19 2.78 8.93
N PRO A 47 7.28 2.86 10.28
CA PRO A 47 7.93 3.99 10.93
C PRO A 47 9.42 4.07 10.56
N VAL A 48 9.83 5.27 10.17
CA VAL A 48 11.22 5.60 9.82
C VAL A 48 11.81 6.62 10.80
N ASP A 49 13.13 6.67 10.89
CA ASP A 49 13.85 7.73 11.61
C ASP A 49 13.89 9.05 10.80
N SER A 50 14.56 10.07 11.36
CA SER A 50 14.75 11.37 10.69
C SER A 50 15.52 11.29 9.37
N SER A 51 16.26 10.21 9.14
CA SER A 51 17.03 9.95 7.93
C SER A 51 16.27 9.06 6.93
N GLY A 52 15.04 8.63 7.27
CA GLY A 52 14.22 7.76 6.43
C GLY A 52 14.54 6.27 6.55
N ASN A 53 15.38 5.86 7.51
CA ASN A 53 15.72 4.45 7.71
C ASN A 53 14.60 3.72 8.49
N PRO A 54 14.31 2.46 8.16
CA PRO A 54 13.35 1.66 8.92
C PRO A 54 13.74 1.54 10.40
N THR A 55 12.75 1.67 11.27
CA THR A 55 12.94 1.43 12.71
C THR A 55 12.49 0.02 13.09
N LYS A 56 12.79 -0.41 14.33
CA LYS A 56 12.30 -1.69 14.89
C LYS A 56 10.81 -1.68 15.26
N ARG A 57 10.08 -0.60 14.95
CA ARG A 57 8.66 -0.48 15.28
C ARG A 57 7.81 -1.21 14.24
N ARG A 58 6.68 -1.74 14.68
CA ARG A 58 5.74 -2.46 13.82
C ARG A 58 5.10 -1.52 12.80
N GLY A 59 5.05 -1.94 11.54
CA GLY A 59 4.29 -1.27 10.49
C GLY A 59 2.77 -1.38 10.69
N LEU A 60 2.04 -0.46 10.07
CA LEU A 60 0.58 -0.44 10.06
C LEU A 60 0.08 -0.58 8.63
N VAL A 61 -0.93 -1.45 8.43
CA VAL A 61 -1.65 -1.56 7.17
C VAL A 61 -3.01 -0.91 7.35
N ILE A 62 -3.24 0.19 6.64
CA ILE A 62 -4.49 0.92 6.61
C ILE A 62 -5.31 0.41 5.43
N ARG A 63 -6.50 -0.11 5.75
CA ARG A 63 -7.48 -0.59 4.76
C ARG A 63 -8.68 0.34 4.79
N PHE A 64 -9.17 0.69 3.61
CA PHE A 64 -10.35 1.55 3.49
C PHE A 64 -11.62 0.70 3.40
N PRO A 65 -12.67 1.03 4.17
CA PRO A 65 -13.96 0.39 4.04
C PRO A 65 -14.59 0.75 2.68
N PHE A 66 -15.47 -0.12 2.17
CA PHE A 66 -16.34 0.26 1.06
C PHE A 66 -17.45 1.17 1.60
N VAL A 67 -17.69 2.28 0.91
CA VAL A 67 -18.98 2.97 0.84
C VAL A 67 -19.58 2.71 -0.53
#